data_AF-A0A1V4AZH2-F1
#
_entry.id   AF-A0A1V4AZH2-F1
#
_cell.length_a   1.000
_cell.length_b   1.000
_cell.length_c   1.000
_cell.angle_alpha   90.00
_cell.angle_beta   90.00
_cell.angle_gamma   90.00
#
_symmetry.space_group_name_H-M   'P 1'
#
loop_
_entity.id
_entity.type
_entity.pdbx_description
1 polymer ?
#
loop_
_entity_poly.entity_id
_entity_poly.type
_entity_poly.pdbx_seq_one_letter_code
_entity_poly.pdbx_strand_id
1 'polypeptide(L)'
;MKIFKAELWNLDALLSLFEQYRIAHQMTENPERTLTFLSNRIRFSESIFFLAVDHQQNPVGFIQLYPRFSSLQLQRYWQLSDIFVQNTANKSEIYTALIAKAKEFVCYTQSTLLVIEQNLQQQELLISEGFKLNQQKSIFELNLSLV
;
A
#
# COMPACT_ATOMS: atom_id res chain seq x y z
N MET A 1 -5.07 12.29 13.93
CA MET A 1 -4.21 11.50 13.03
C MET A 1 -3.56 12.40 11.99
N LYS A 2 -2.35 12.09 11.54
CA LYS A 2 -1.69 12.72 10.37
C LYS A 2 -1.26 11.64 9.38
N ILE A 3 -1.26 11.94 8.08
CA ILE A 3 -0.78 11.04 7.03
C ILE A 3 0.26 11.77 6.19
N PHE A 4 1.43 11.17 6.01
CA PHE A 4 2.52 11.74 5.22
C PHE A 4 3.22 10.66 4.38
N LYS A 5 3.95 11.09 3.35
CA LYS A 5 4.74 10.17 2.52
C LYS A 5 5.96 9.71 3.32
N ALA A 6 6.23 8.41 3.34
CA ALA A 6 7.45 7.88 3.94
C ALA A 6 8.65 8.18 3.03
N GLU A 7 9.77 8.51 3.65
CA GLU A 7 11.04 8.88 3.04
C GLU A 7 12.17 8.15 3.78
N LEU A 8 13.38 8.15 3.23
CA LEU A 8 14.50 7.44 3.85
C LEU A 8 14.83 7.91 5.27
N TRP A 9 14.54 9.17 5.61
CA TRP A 9 14.82 9.75 6.94
C TRP A 9 13.81 9.38 8.02
N ASN A 10 12.63 8.84 7.69
CA ASN A 10 11.63 8.36 8.65
C ASN A 10 11.31 6.87 8.49
N LEU A 11 12.24 6.13 7.89
CA LEU A 11 12.06 4.73 7.52
C LEU A 11 11.83 3.81 8.71
N ASP A 12 12.39 4.12 9.88
CA ASP A 12 12.26 3.30 11.10
C ASP A 12 10.80 3.12 11.54
N ALA A 13 9.98 4.16 11.40
CA ALA A 13 8.56 4.11 11.74
C ALA A 13 7.78 3.21 10.78
N LEU A 14 8.14 3.21 9.48
CA LEU A 14 7.56 2.31 8.48
C LEU A 14 8.06 0.87 8.69
N LEU A 15 9.34 0.67 9.01
CA LEU A 15 9.94 -0.65 9.24
C LEU A 15 9.18 -1.43 10.31
N SER A 16 8.93 -0.81 11.47
CA SER A 16 8.22 -1.47 12.58
C SER A 16 6.80 -1.89 12.19
N LEU A 17 6.05 -1.04 11.48
CA LEU A 17 4.71 -1.40 10.99
C LEU A 17 4.75 -2.47 9.89
N PHE A 18 5.73 -2.40 9.00
CA PHE A 18 5.83 -3.35 7.89
C PHE A 18 6.20 -4.75 8.38
N GLU A 19 7.01 -4.87 9.45
CA GLU A 19 7.23 -6.16 10.12
C GLU A 19 5.94 -6.71 10.75
N GLN A 20 5.16 -5.86 11.43
CA GLN A 20 3.85 -6.27 11.98
C GLN A 20 2.90 -6.75 10.88
N TYR A 21 2.86 -6.06 9.74
CA TYR A 21 2.14 -6.48 8.54
C TYR A 21 2.60 -7.86 8.06
N ARG A 22 3.91 -8.05 7.89
CA ARG A 22 4.49 -9.33 7.46
C ARG A 22 4.13 -10.48 8.41
N ILE A 23 4.25 -10.27 9.71
CA ILE A 23 3.91 -11.27 10.74
C ILE A 23 2.41 -11.60 10.71
N ALA A 24 1.54 -10.59 10.54
CA ALA A 24 0.09 -10.80 10.39
C ALA A 24 -0.25 -11.66 9.16
N HIS A 25 0.63 -11.66 8.15
CA HIS A 25 0.56 -12.51 6.95
C HIS A 25 1.43 -13.77 7.04
N GLN A 26 1.77 -14.22 8.26
CA GLN A 26 2.50 -15.47 8.54
C GLN A 26 3.93 -15.52 7.97
N MET A 27 4.52 -14.36 7.69
CA MET A 27 5.93 -14.29 7.31
C MET A 27 6.82 -14.29 8.54
N THR A 28 8.00 -14.90 8.43
CA THR A 28 9.05 -14.80 9.47
C THR A 28 9.59 -13.37 9.55
N GLU A 29 9.77 -12.90 10.78
CA GLU A 29 10.42 -11.63 11.09
C GLU A 29 11.86 -11.62 10.53
N ASN A 30 12.21 -10.57 9.80
CA ASN A 30 13.56 -10.34 9.30
C ASN A 30 13.74 -8.84 9.03
N PRO A 31 14.03 -8.06 10.07
CA PRO A 31 14.05 -6.59 9.98
C PRO A 31 15.13 -6.10 9.01
N GLU A 32 16.27 -6.77 8.89
CA GLU A 32 17.34 -6.41 7.95
C GLU A 32 16.90 -6.55 6.49
N ARG A 33 16.24 -7.67 6.15
CA ARG A 33 15.69 -7.89 4.81
C ARG A 33 14.57 -6.91 4.51
N THR A 34 13.72 -6.60 5.49
CA THR A 34 12.63 -5.63 5.31
C THR A 34 13.17 -4.21 5.15
N LEU A 35 14.15 -3.80 5.96
CA LEU A 35 14.80 -2.51 5.81
C LEU A 35 15.42 -2.37 4.42
N THR A 36 16.13 -3.39 3.95
CA THR A 36 16.71 -3.43 2.59
C THR A 36 15.64 -3.31 1.53
N PHE A 37 14.53 -4.05 1.67
CA PHE A 37 13.40 -3.99 0.75
C PHE A 37 12.79 -2.58 0.70
N LEU A 38 12.40 -2.02 1.85
CA LEU A 38 11.76 -0.70 1.92
C LEU A 38 12.68 0.41 1.43
N SER A 39 13.95 0.38 1.84
CA SER A 39 14.98 1.35 1.42
C SER A 39 15.15 1.36 -0.09
N ASN A 40 15.27 0.19 -0.74
CA ASN A 40 15.39 0.10 -2.18
C ASN A 40 14.15 0.66 -2.89
N ARG A 41 12.94 0.29 -2.44
CA ARG A 41 11.70 0.74 -3.07
C ARG A 41 11.53 2.26 -3.02
N ILE A 42 11.90 2.89 -1.91
CA ILE A 42 11.86 4.35 -1.76
C ILE A 42 13.00 5.00 -2.57
N ARG A 43 14.24 4.52 -2.40
CA ARG A 43 15.43 5.09 -3.03
C ARG A 43 15.35 5.10 -4.56
N PHE A 44 14.85 4.01 -5.14
CA PHE A 44 14.70 3.88 -6.59
C PHE A 44 13.33 4.34 -7.10
N SER A 45 12.50 4.94 -6.24
CA SER A 45 11.15 5.41 -6.59
C SER A 45 10.27 4.33 -7.23
N GLU A 46 10.47 3.07 -6.84
CA GLU A 46 9.73 1.92 -7.36
C GLU A 46 8.33 1.82 -6.73
N SER A 47 8.17 2.32 -5.50
CA SER A 47 6.86 2.46 -4.87
C SER A 47 6.80 3.66 -3.93
N ILE A 48 5.59 4.08 -3.61
CA ILE A 48 5.31 5.16 -2.67
C ILE A 48 4.63 4.55 -1.45
N PHE A 49 5.05 4.96 -0.27
CA PHE A 49 4.39 4.63 0.99
C PHE A 49 3.79 5.89 1.59
N PHE A 50 2.55 5.81 2.06
CA PHE A 50 2.00 6.78 3.00
C PHE A 50 1.88 6.14 4.38
N LEU A 51 2.32 6.86 5.40
CA LEU A 51 2.31 6.45 6.80
C LEU A 51 1.28 7.29 7.56
N ALA A 52 0.38 6.61 8.29
CA ALA A 52 -0.53 7.22 9.24
C ALA A 52 0.08 7.18 10.64
N VAL A 53 0.07 8.31 11.33
CA VAL A 53 0.47 8.44 12.74
C VAL A 53 -0.67 8.99 13.59
N ASP A 54 -0.74 8.54 14.84
CA ASP A 54 -1.69 9.05 15.83
C ASP A 54 -1.30 10.45 16.36
N HIS A 55 -2.01 10.93 17.38
CA HIS A 55 -1.73 12.24 17.99
C HIS A 55 -0.42 12.29 18.78
N GLN A 56 0.09 11.13 19.20
CA GLN A 56 1.35 10.96 19.92
C GLN A 56 2.54 10.68 18.99
N GLN A 57 2.33 10.73 17.66
CA GLN A 57 3.31 10.38 16.63
C GLN A 57 3.64 8.88 16.54
N ASN A 58 2.83 8.00 17.13
CA ASN A 58 3.01 6.57 16.94
C ASN A 58 2.52 6.17 15.55
N PRO A 59 3.27 5.33 14.80
CA PRO A 59 2.83 4.83 13.51
C PRO A 59 1.70 3.79 13.71
N VAL A 60 0.56 4.01 13.05
CA VAL A 60 -0.67 3.20 13.25
C VAL A 60 -1.17 2.51 11.98
N GLY A 61 -0.63 2.86 10.82
CA GLY A 61 -0.95 2.19 9.55
C GLY A 61 -0.15 2.73 8.38
N PHE A 62 -0.13 1.99 7.27
CA PHE A 62 0.47 2.41 6.02
C PHE A 62 -0.33 1.94 4.80
N ILE A 63 -0.06 2.56 3.66
CA ILE A 63 -0.50 2.13 2.34
C ILE A 63 0.67 2.23 1.35
N GLN A 64 0.85 1.21 0.50
CA GLN A 64 1.89 1.12 -0.51
C GLN A 64 1.29 1.13 -1.92
N LEU A 65 1.82 2.00 -2.78
CA LEU A 65 1.39 2.17 -4.16
C LEU A 65 2.56 1.94 -5.13
N TYR A 66 2.35 1.11 -6.14
CA TYR A 66 3.30 0.94 -7.25
C TYR A 66 2.81 1.66 -8.51
N PRO A 67 3.70 2.38 -9.22
CA PRO A 67 3.37 2.95 -10.51
C PRO A 67 3.28 1.83 -11.55
N ARG A 68 2.30 1.94 -12.44
CA ARG A 68 2.09 1.04 -13.57
C ARG A 68 1.80 1.88 -14.81
N PHE A 69 1.99 1.30 -15.99
CA PHE A 69 1.79 2.00 -17.25
C PHE A 69 0.88 1.22 -18.17
N SER A 70 -0.06 1.92 -18.78
CA SER A 70 -0.87 1.40 -19.87
C SER A 70 -0.19 1.79 -21.18
N SER A 71 0.42 0.83 -21.87
CA SER A 71 1.04 1.08 -23.19
C SER A 71 0.00 1.48 -24.24
N LEU A 72 -1.25 1.04 -24.09
CA LEU A 72 -2.34 1.40 -25.01
C LEU A 72 -2.84 2.83 -24.80
N GLN A 73 -2.92 3.26 -23.53
CA GLN A 73 -3.40 4.61 -23.20
C GLN A 73 -2.27 5.62 -23.01
N LEU A 74 -1.01 5.17 -23.13
CA LEU A 74 0.21 5.97 -22.97
C LEU A 74 0.23 6.79 -21.67
N GLN A 75 -0.34 6.24 -20.60
CA GLN A 75 -0.49 6.92 -19.32
C GLN A 75 -0.15 6.02 -18.15
N ARG A 76 0.28 6.65 -17.06
CA ARG A 76 0.49 5.99 -15.77
C ARG A 76 -0.84 5.76 -15.06
N TYR A 77 -0.92 4.64 -14.37
CA TYR A 77 -1.91 4.38 -13.32
C TYR A 77 -1.20 3.82 -12.09
N TRP A 78 -1.92 3.64 -10.99
CA TRP A 78 -1.34 3.16 -9.74
C TRP A 78 -2.00 1.87 -9.26
N GLN A 79 -1.18 0.99 -8.68
CA GLN A 79 -1.62 -0.21 -7.99
C GLN A 79 -1.46 -0.01 -6.49
N LEU A 80 -2.54 -0.11 -5.73
CA LEU A 80 -2.52 -0.36 -4.30
C LEU A 80 -2.10 -1.81 -4.09
N SER A 81 -0.90 -2.02 -3.57
CA SER A 81 -0.38 -3.35 -3.27
C SER A 81 -0.74 -3.76 -1.85
N ASP A 82 -0.36 -2.93 -0.88
CA ASP A 82 -0.49 -3.27 0.52
C ASP A 82 -1.15 -2.12 1.28
N ILE A 83 -2.10 -2.43 2.16
CA ILE A 83 -2.66 -1.51 3.13
C ILE A 83 -2.78 -2.25 4.46
N PHE A 84 -2.20 -1.67 5.51
CA PHE A 84 -2.18 -2.26 6.83
C PHE A 84 -2.48 -1.21 7.88
N VAL A 85 -3.31 -1.58 8.85
CA VAL A 85 -3.66 -0.74 9.99
C VAL A 85 -3.62 -1.61 11.24
N GLN A 86 -2.99 -1.10 12.30
CA GLN A 86 -2.94 -1.77 13.59
C GLN A 86 -4.34 -2.05 14.12
N ASN A 87 -4.46 -3.13 14.89
CA ASN A 87 -5.75 -3.53 15.47
C ASN A 87 -6.14 -2.58 16.61
N THR A 88 -6.83 -1.49 16.26
CA THR A 88 -7.29 -0.45 17.18
C THR A 88 -8.78 -0.19 16.98
N ALA A 89 -9.44 0.46 17.93
CA ALA A 89 -10.86 0.82 17.80
C ALA A 89 -11.15 1.69 16.56
N ASN A 90 -10.18 2.47 16.10
CA ASN A 90 -10.32 3.38 14.96
C ASN A 90 -9.79 2.78 13.64
N LYS A 91 -9.61 1.46 13.57
CA LYS A 91 -9.01 0.78 12.41
C LYS A 91 -9.70 1.13 11.08
N SER A 92 -11.03 1.16 11.06
CA SER A 92 -11.81 1.48 9.85
C SER A 92 -11.58 2.92 9.38
N GLU A 93 -11.57 3.88 10.30
CA GLU A 93 -11.33 5.30 9.99
C GLU A 93 -9.92 5.52 9.43
N ILE A 94 -8.91 4.90 10.05
CA ILE A 94 -7.51 4.99 9.58
C ILE A 94 -7.38 4.37 8.19
N TYR A 95 -8.02 3.23 7.93
CA TYR A 95 -8.02 2.56 6.63
C TYR A 95 -8.64 3.45 5.54
N THR A 96 -9.83 3.99 5.78
CA THR A 96 -10.51 4.92 4.87
C THR A 96 -9.65 6.15 4.61
N ALA A 97 -9.01 6.73 5.64
CA ALA A 97 -8.15 7.89 5.46
C ALA A 97 -6.89 7.60 4.62
N LEU A 98 -6.30 6.40 4.77
CA LEU A 98 -5.17 5.96 3.92
C LEU A 98 -5.60 5.80 2.46
N ILE A 99 -6.79 5.23 2.20
CA ILE A 99 -7.35 5.15 0.84
C ILE A 99 -7.64 6.55 0.27
N ALA A 100 -8.22 7.44 1.07
CA ALA A 100 -8.46 8.82 0.67
C ALA A 100 -7.14 9.51 0.27
N LYS A 101 -6.07 9.30 1.03
CA LYS A 101 -4.75 9.85 0.70
C LYS A 101 -4.18 9.25 -0.59
N ALA A 102 -4.37 7.95 -0.81
CA ALA A 102 -3.98 7.31 -2.06
C ALA A 102 -4.74 7.89 -3.28
N LYS A 103 -6.06 8.10 -3.16
CA LYS A 103 -6.88 8.73 -4.22
C LYS A 103 -6.38 10.16 -4.53
N GLU A 104 -6.13 10.96 -3.51
CA GLU A 104 -5.57 12.32 -3.66
C GLU A 104 -4.24 12.28 -4.41
N PHE A 105 -3.34 11.37 -4.03
CA PHE A 105 -2.05 11.21 -4.66
C PHE A 105 -2.16 10.77 -6.12
N VAL A 106 -3.04 9.81 -6.43
CA VAL A 106 -3.28 9.36 -7.82
C VAL A 106 -3.72 10.54 -8.69
N CYS A 107 -4.68 11.35 -8.23
CA CYS A 107 -5.12 12.55 -8.93
C CYS A 107 -4.00 13.60 -9.07
N TYR A 108 -3.24 13.86 -7.99
CA TYR A 108 -2.08 14.78 -8.01
C TYR A 108 -1.05 14.38 -9.07
N THR A 109 -0.89 13.08 -9.28
CA THR A 109 0.02 12.51 -10.28
C THR A 109 -0.53 12.51 -11.71
N GLN A 110 -1.67 13.17 -11.95
CA GLN A 110 -2.41 13.21 -13.23
C GLN A 110 -2.81 11.81 -13.74
N SER A 111 -2.97 10.85 -12.83
CA SER A 111 -3.47 9.52 -13.12
C SER A 111 -4.95 9.43 -12.74
N THR A 112 -5.72 8.62 -13.47
CA THR A 112 -7.18 8.49 -13.29
C THR A 112 -7.60 7.13 -12.75
N LEU A 113 -6.65 6.21 -12.58
CA LEU A 113 -6.92 4.83 -12.21
C LEU A 113 -6.05 4.40 -11.02
N LEU A 114 -6.74 3.93 -9.98
CA LEU A 114 -6.18 3.18 -8.86
C LEU A 114 -6.77 1.77 -8.91
N VAL A 115 -5.90 0.76 -8.99
CA VAL A 115 -6.28 -0.65 -8.98
C VAL A 115 -5.76 -1.34 -7.74
N ILE A 116 -6.42 -2.43 -7.36
CA ILE A 116 -6.08 -3.23 -6.21
C ILE A 116 -6.34 -4.70 -6.56
N GLU A 117 -5.44 -5.58 -6.15
CA GLU A 117 -5.53 -7.03 -6.31
C GLU A 117 -5.56 -7.61 -4.90
N GLN A 118 -6.76 -7.93 -4.40
CA GLN A 118 -6.95 -8.44 -3.05
C GLN A 118 -7.95 -9.59 -3.02
N ASN A 119 -7.78 -10.42 -2.00
CA ASN A 119 -8.72 -11.46 -1.62
C ASN A 119 -10.03 -10.86 -1.08
N LEU A 120 -11.12 -11.63 -1.19
CA LEU A 120 -12.49 -11.15 -0.97
C LEU A 120 -12.80 -10.64 0.45
N GLN A 121 -11.91 -10.84 1.42
CA GLN A 121 -12.12 -10.52 2.84
C GLN A 121 -12.35 -9.03 3.14
N GLN A 122 -11.92 -8.11 2.26
CA GLN A 122 -12.09 -6.65 2.44
C GLN A 122 -12.96 -6.02 1.34
N GLN A 123 -13.71 -6.82 0.59
CA GLN A 123 -14.45 -6.35 -0.59
C GLN A 123 -15.48 -5.26 -0.26
N GLU A 124 -16.22 -5.39 0.85
CA GLU A 124 -17.25 -4.41 1.22
C GLU A 124 -16.66 -3.02 1.49
N LEU A 125 -15.51 -2.96 2.16
CA LEU A 125 -14.81 -1.72 2.47
C LEU A 125 -14.21 -1.08 1.21
N LEU A 126 -13.70 -1.89 0.28
CA LEU A 126 -13.24 -1.37 -1.01
C LEU A 126 -14.41 -0.81 -1.84
N ILE A 127 -15.55 -1.48 -1.84
CA ILE A 127 -16.76 -1.01 -2.54
C ILE A 127 -17.29 0.28 -1.92
N SER A 128 -17.32 0.40 -0.59
CA SER A 128 -17.74 1.65 0.08
C SER A 128 -16.80 2.80 -0.25
N GLU A 129 -15.51 2.51 -0.45
CA GLU A 129 -14.52 3.45 -0.95
C GLU A 129 -14.60 3.71 -2.47
N GLY A 130 -15.58 3.12 -3.17
CA GLY A 130 -15.84 3.39 -4.59
C GLY A 130 -15.04 2.53 -5.57
N PHE A 131 -14.28 1.54 -5.10
CA PHE A 131 -13.72 0.52 -5.98
C PHE A 131 -14.85 -0.33 -6.58
N LYS A 132 -14.66 -0.76 -7.82
CA LYS A 132 -15.59 -1.66 -8.52
C LYS A 132 -14.83 -2.88 -9.01
N LEU A 133 -15.47 -4.05 -8.95
CA LEU A 133 -14.89 -5.28 -9.45
C LEU A 133 -14.66 -5.17 -10.96
N ASN A 134 -13.46 -5.53 -11.42
CA ASN A 134 -13.16 -5.59 -12.84
C ASN A 134 -13.63 -6.93 -13.42
N GLN A 135 -14.70 -6.90 -14.23
CA GLN A 135 -15.26 -8.10 -14.87
C GLN A 135 -14.58 -8.47 -16.21
N GLN A 136 -13.66 -7.65 -16.69
CA GLN A 136 -13.05 -7.80 -18.02
C GLN A 136 -11.65 -8.44 -17.97
N LYS A 137 -11.11 -8.68 -16.77
CA LYS A 137 -9.76 -9.20 -16.57
C LYS A 137 -9.79 -10.43 -15.68
N SER A 138 -9.01 -11.43 -16.05
CA SER A 138 -8.71 -12.61 -15.23
C SER A 138 -7.25 -12.55 -14.81
N ILE A 139 -6.95 -13.03 -13.60
CA ILE A 139 -5.59 -13.22 -13.11
C ILE A 139 -5.19 -14.68 -13.42
N PHE A 140 -4.07 -14.86 -14.10
CA PHE A 140 -3.46 -16.17 -14.35
C PHE A 140 -2.07 -16.18 -13.72
N GLU A 141 -1.75 -17.24 -12.98
CA GLU A 141 -0.48 -17.38 -12.27
C GLU A 141 0.31 -18.57 -12.79
N LEU A 142 1.62 -18.40 -12.99
CA LEU A 142 2.56 -19.47 -13.32
C LEU A 142 3.74 -19.40 -12.36
N ASN A 143 3.89 -20.42 -11.52
CA ASN A 143 5.00 -20.52 -10.59
C ASN A 143 6.27 -20.97 -11.31
N LEU A 144 7.33 -20.16 -11.22
CA LEU A 144 8.64 -20.45 -11.78
C LEU A 144 9.67 -20.56 -10.64
N SER A 145 10.55 -21.56 -10.73
CA SER A 145 11.70 -21.69 -9.83
C SER A 145 12.93 -21.05 -10.47
N LEU A 146 13.67 -20.28 -9.68
CA LEU A 146 14.99 -19.79 -10.11
C LEU A 146 15.96 -20.98 -10.14
N VAL A 147 16.66 -21.16 -11.26
CA VAL A 147 17.76 -22.13 -11.42
C VAL A 147 19.03 -21.57 -10.79
#